data_AF-A0A0D6ZYX1-F1
#
_entry.id   AF-A0A0D6ZYX1-F1
#
_cell.length_a   1.000
_cell.length_b   1.000
_cell.length_c   1.000
_cell.angle_alpha   90.00
_cell.angle_beta   90.00
_cell.angle_gamma   90.00
#
_symmetry.space_group_name_H-M   'P 1'
#
loop_
_entity.id
_entity.type
_entity.pdbx_description
1 polymer ?
#
loop_
_entity_poly.entity_id
_entity_poly.type
_entity_poly.pdbx_seq_one_letter_code
_entity_poly.pdbx_strand_id
1 'polypeptide(L)'
;GDLDSQAVTDDDRVLMQEVRDKIMSIQREHCTACKEFWFDLNIQNGLCSKCRSRKDPTKFHPSNQMFPGITPNHLTPLTQMEEMMISPVHCIVQLWQINGGQYKYTGHICNFLREVAVFHRTVPLLPEEIDVVIL
;
A
#
# COMPACT_ATOMS: atom_id res chain seq x y z
N GLY A 1 9.19 33.66 11.67
CA GLY A 1 8.79 32.41 12.33
C GLY A 1 9.99 31.90 13.05
N ASP A 2 9.81 31.45 14.29
CA ASP A 2 10.91 30.93 15.11
C ASP A 2 11.41 29.60 14.53
N LEU A 3 12.62 29.60 13.99
CA LEU A 3 13.24 28.43 13.36
C LEU A 3 13.65 27.36 14.39
N ASP A 4 13.67 27.71 15.67
CA ASP A 4 13.99 26.80 16.77
C ASP A 4 12.74 26.11 17.34
N SER A 5 11.55 26.45 16.85
CA SER A 5 10.32 25.77 17.25
C SER A 5 10.28 24.34 16.68
N GLN A 6 9.89 23.37 17.52
CA GLN A 6 9.75 21.98 17.10
C GLN A 6 8.73 21.87 15.96
N ALA A 7 9.18 21.32 14.82
CA ALA A 7 8.33 21.12 13.64
C ALA A 7 7.20 20.09 13.85
N VAL A 8 7.31 19.26 14.88
CA VAL A 8 6.35 18.23 15.27
C VAL A 8 6.09 18.38 16.75
N THR A 9 4.84 18.65 17.11
CA THR A 9 4.42 18.79 18.50
C THR A 9 4.38 17.45 19.21
N ASP A 10 4.34 17.43 20.55
CA ASP A 10 4.22 16.18 21.30
C ASP A 10 2.90 15.44 20.99
N ASP A 11 1.81 16.17 20.77
CA ASP A 11 0.52 15.61 20.34
C ASP A 11 0.62 14.95 18.95
N ASP A 12 1.33 15.59 18.02
CA ASP A 12 1.58 15.02 16.69
C ASP A 12 2.38 13.71 16.79
N ARG A 13 3.35 13.61 17.70
CA ARG A 13 4.13 12.37 17.91
C ARG A 13 3.24 11.22 18.38
N VAL A 14 2.29 11.48 19.26
CA VAL A 14 1.32 10.47 19.71
C VAL A 14 0.49 9.98 18.53
N LEU A 15 -0.05 10.90 17.72
CA LEU A 15 -0.84 10.56 16.54
C LEU A 15 -0.03 9.77 15.50
N MET A 16 1.22 10.18 15.25
CA MET A 16 2.12 9.46 14.33
C MET A 16 2.40 8.04 14.82
N GLN A 17 2.60 7.86 16.13
CA GLN A 17 2.82 6.53 16.71
C GLN A 17 1.57 5.65 16.57
N GLU A 18 0.38 6.18 16.86
CA GLU A 18 -0.88 5.44 16.66
C GLU A 18 -1.09 5.01 15.21
N VAL A 19 -0.80 5.90 14.25
CA VAL A 19 -0.89 5.59 12.82
C VAL A 19 0.10 4.48 12.46
N ARG A 20 1.35 4.60 12.93
CA ARG A 20 2.39 3.58 12.69
C ARG A 20 1.96 2.22 13.24
N ASP A 21 1.49 2.17 14.48
CA ASP A 21 1.06 0.93 15.13
C ASP A 21 -0.11 0.29 14.38
N LYS A 22 -1.09 1.09 13.97
CA LYS A 22 -2.22 0.61 13.16
C LYS A 22 -1.75 0.04 11.84
N ILE A 23 -0.89 0.74 11.09
CA ILE A 23 -0.34 0.27 9.81
C ILE A 23 0.42 -1.04 10.00
N MET A 24 1.29 -1.11 11.00
CA MET A 24 2.09 -2.31 11.28
C MET A 24 1.24 -3.49 11.75
N SER A 25 0.07 -3.23 12.36
CA SER A 25 -0.87 -4.28 12.76
C SER A 25 -1.66 -4.88 11.59
N ILE A 26 -1.67 -4.25 10.40
CA ILE A 26 -2.42 -4.73 9.25
C ILE A 26 -1.78 -6.05 8.76
N GLN A 27 -2.55 -7.13 8.84
CA GLN A 27 -2.14 -8.45 8.35
C GLN A 27 -2.89 -8.80 7.07
N ARG A 28 -2.19 -9.41 6.12
CA ARG A 28 -2.83 -9.99 4.94
C ARG A 28 -3.48 -11.31 5.30
N GLU A 29 -4.61 -11.56 4.68
CA GLU A 29 -5.40 -12.77 4.86
C GLU A 29 -5.25 -13.67 3.62
N HIS A 30 -5.43 -14.97 3.79
CA HIS A 30 -5.30 -15.95 2.71
C HIS A 30 -6.58 -16.77 2.53
N CYS A 31 -7.11 -16.82 1.32
CA CYS A 31 -8.25 -17.67 0.96
C CYS A 31 -7.78 -19.00 0.38
N THR A 32 -8.24 -20.12 0.92
CA THR A 32 -7.82 -21.46 0.47
C THR A 32 -8.43 -21.87 -0.87
N ALA A 33 -9.58 -21.28 -1.26
CA ALA A 33 -10.29 -21.60 -2.50
C ALA A 33 -9.73 -20.82 -3.71
N CYS A 34 -9.79 -19.48 -3.68
CA CYS A 34 -9.31 -18.64 -4.79
C CYS A 34 -7.83 -18.28 -4.71
N LYS A 35 -7.11 -18.72 -3.66
CA LYS A 35 -5.68 -18.44 -3.42
C LYS A 35 -5.33 -16.94 -3.35
N GLU A 36 -6.33 -16.08 -3.18
CA GLU A 36 -6.15 -14.64 -2.98
C GLU A 36 -5.47 -14.41 -1.62
N PHE A 37 -4.39 -13.63 -1.63
CA PHE A 37 -3.63 -13.25 -0.44
C PHE A 37 -3.58 -11.72 -0.34
N TRP A 38 -4.52 -11.16 0.42
CA TRP A 38 -4.76 -9.71 0.46
C TRP A 38 -5.41 -9.26 1.78
N PHE A 39 -5.53 -7.95 1.97
CA PHE A 39 -6.23 -7.36 3.11
C PHE A 39 -7.75 -7.47 2.98
N ASP A 40 -8.45 -7.44 4.11
CA ASP A 40 -9.92 -7.36 4.21
C ASP A 40 -10.69 -8.44 3.40
N LEU A 41 -10.11 -9.64 3.24
CA LEU A 41 -10.80 -10.76 2.59
C LEU A 41 -11.94 -11.32 3.44
N ASN A 42 -11.93 -10.99 4.74
CA ASN A 42 -12.94 -11.33 5.73
C ASN A 42 -13.06 -12.86 5.85
N ILE A 43 -11.91 -13.53 6.06
CA ILE A 43 -11.78 -14.99 6.05
C ILE A 43 -12.62 -15.63 7.16
N GLN A 44 -13.43 -16.63 6.77
CA GLN A 44 -14.17 -17.49 7.69
C GLN A 44 -14.06 -18.93 7.19
N ASN A 45 -13.69 -19.87 8.07
CA ASN A 45 -13.42 -21.26 7.71
C ASN A 45 -12.47 -21.41 6.50
N GLY A 46 -11.47 -20.52 6.39
CA GLY A 46 -10.50 -20.50 5.28
C GLY A 46 -10.99 -19.91 3.96
N LEU A 47 -12.24 -19.44 3.88
CA LEU A 47 -12.84 -18.87 2.66
C LEU A 47 -13.02 -17.35 2.80
N CYS A 48 -12.75 -16.58 1.75
CA CYS A 48 -13.06 -15.15 1.70
C CYS A 48 -14.54 -14.87 1.47
N SER A 49 -14.98 -13.65 1.76
CA SER A 49 -16.37 -13.18 1.58
C SER A 49 -16.91 -13.44 0.16
N LYS A 50 -16.06 -13.23 -0.87
CA LYS A 50 -16.39 -13.51 -2.27
C LYS A 50 -16.59 -15.01 -2.51
N CYS A 51 -15.71 -15.87 -2.00
CA CYS A 51 -15.82 -17.32 -2.19
C CYS A 51 -17.02 -17.92 -1.44
N ARG A 52 -17.40 -17.35 -0.28
CA ARG A 52 -18.61 -17.77 0.45
C ARG A 52 -19.91 -17.39 -0.28
N SER A 53 -19.90 -16.30 -1.03
CA SER A 53 -21.08 -15.78 -1.74
C SER A 53 -21.18 -16.20 -3.22
N ARG A 54 -20.09 -16.73 -3.80
CA ARG A 54 -20.04 -17.13 -5.22
C ARG A 54 -20.86 -18.40 -5.48
N LYS A 55 -21.55 -18.40 -6.63
CA LYS A 55 -22.03 -19.63 -7.27
C LYS A 55 -20.90 -20.47 -7.88
N ASP A 56 -19.84 -19.82 -8.37
CA ASP A 56 -18.65 -20.48 -8.92
C ASP A 56 -17.37 -20.03 -8.21
N PRO A 57 -16.85 -20.84 -7.27
CA PRO A 57 -15.65 -20.54 -6.51
C PRO A 57 -14.34 -20.74 -7.30
N THR A 58 -14.40 -21.24 -8.55
CA THR A 58 -13.22 -21.67 -9.31
C THR A 58 -12.61 -20.59 -10.20
N LYS A 59 -13.14 -19.36 -10.21
CA LYS A 59 -12.69 -18.25 -11.08
C LYS A 59 -11.19 -17.95 -11.00
N PHE A 60 -10.55 -18.17 -9.85
CA PHE A 60 -9.12 -17.97 -9.65
C PHE A 60 -8.51 -19.23 -9.01
N HIS A 61 -8.64 -20.35 -9.69
CA HIS A 61 -8.26 -21.66 -9.15
C HIS A 61 -7.14 -22.28 -9.99
N PRO A 62 -6.27 -23.15 -9.45
CA PRO A 62 -5.28 -23.85 -10.26
C PRO A 62 -5.85 -24.55 -11.51
N SER A 63 -7.11 -25.01 -11.44
CA SER A 63 -7.79 -25.69 -12.57
C SER A 63 -8.01 -24.81 -13.80
N ASN A 64 -8.02 -23.48 -13.66
CA ASN A 64 -8.15 -22.56 -14.79
C ASN A 64 -6.87 -21.75 -15.05
N GLN A 65 -5.73 -22.20 -14.52
CA GLN A 65 -4.41 -21.57 -14.70
C GLN A 65 -4.32 -20.12 -14.21
N MET A 66 -5.27 -19.67 -13.37
CA MET A 66 -5.25 -18.33 -12.78
C MET A 66 -4.53 -18.26 -11.44
N PHE A 67 -4.01 -19.40 -10.95
CA PHE A 67 -3.14 -19.43 -9.77
C PHE A 67 -1.67 -19.40 -10.24
N PRO A 68 -0.91 -18.33 -9.96
CA PRO A 68 0.48 -18.20 -10.44
C PRO A 68 1.44 -19.21 -9.81
N GLY A 69 1.03 -19.94 -8.77
CA GLY A 69 1.85 -20.93 -8.09
C GLY A 69 2.34 -20.46 -6.73
N ILE A 70 3.17 -21.30 -6.09
CA ILE A 70 3.87 -20.94 -4.86
C ILE A 70 5.06 -20.04 -5.18
N THR A 71 5.36 -19.09 -4.29
CA THR A 71 6.58 -18.30 -4.38
C THR A 71 7.80 -19.24 -4.37
N PRO A 72 8.75 -19.13 -5.31
CA PRO A 72 9.89 -20.02 -5.36
C PRO A 72 10.81 -19.86 -4.14
N ASN A 73 11.23 -20.98 -3.53
CA ASN A 73 12.10 -20.99 -2.34
C ASN A 73 13.54 -20.51 -2.58
N HIS A 74 13.94 -20.35 -3.84
CA HIS A 74 15.30 -19.92 -4.22
C HIS A 74 15.43 -18.40 -4.34
N LEU A 75 14.33 -17.65 -4.21
CA LEU A 75 14.38 -16.20 -4.15
C LEU A 75 14.88 -15.79 -2.77
N THR A 76 15.99 -15.05 -2.74
CA THR A 76 16.49 -14.44 -1.51
C THR A 76 15.46 -13.41 -1.00
N PRO A 77 15.19 -13.36 0.31
CA PRO A 77 14.36 -12.30 0.87
C PRO A 77 15.03 -10.95 0.56
N LEU A 78 14.22 -9.97 0.16
CA LEU A 78 14.70 -8.62 -0.10
C LEU A 78 15.05 -7.96 1.25
N THR A 79 16.14 -7.20 1.28
CA THR A 79 16.42 -6.30 2.38
C THR A 79 15.39 -5.18 2.41
N GLN A 80 15.18 -4.53 3.57
CA GLN A 80 14.27 -3.38 3.68
C GLN A 80 14.56 -2.31 2.61
N MET A 81 15.85 -2.06 2.31
CA MET A 81 16.25 -1.13 1.26
C MET A 81 15.77 -1.59 -0.12
N GLU A 82 16.04 -2.84 -0.50
CA GLU A 82 15.62 -3.39 -1.78
C GLU A 82 14.09 -3.43 -1.92
N GLU A 83 13.36 -3.75 -0.84
CA GLU A 83 11.90 -3.67 -0.81
C GLU A 83 11.41 -2.25 -1.06
N MET A 84 12.00 -1.25 -0.41
CA MET A 84 11.66 0.17 -0.64
C MET A 84 11.96 0.61 -2.08
N MET A 85 13.00 0.05 -2.70
CA MET A 85 13.43 0.38 -4.06
C MET A 85 12.55 -0.24 -5.15
N ILE A 86 11.94 -1.40 -4.86
CA ILE A 86 11.07 -2.12 -5.79
C ILE A 86 9.59 -1.82 -5.51
N SER A 87 9.24 -1.49 -4.26
CA SER A 87 7.89 -1.09 -3.90
C SER A 87 7.53 0.17 -4.69
N PRO A 88 6.42 0.15 -5.46
CA PRO A 88 5.88 1.38 -6.04
C PRO A 88 5.79 2.39 -4.91
N VAL A 89 6.43 3.55 -5.09
CA VAL A 89 6.44 4.66 -4.15
C VAL A 89 5.04 4.78 -3.56
N HIS A 90 4.89 4.55 -2.26
CA HIS A 90 3.62 4.77 -1.60
C HIS A 90 3.41 6.28 -1.64
N CYS A 91 2.71 6.76 -2.66
CA CYS A 91 2.39 8.17 -2.78
C CYS A 91 1.67 8.58 -1.50
N ILE A 92 2.33 9.37 -0.65
CA ILE A 92 1.67 10.06 0.43
C ILE A 92 0.75 11.09 -0.25
N VAL A 93 -0.51 10.72 -0.44
CA VAL A 93 -1.53 11.63 -0.97
C VAL A 93 -1.95 12.55 0.16
N GLN A 94 -1.45 13.78 0.14
CA GLN A 94 -1.89 14.81 1.08
C GLN A 94 -3.25 15.35 0.63
N LEU A 95 -4.31 14.99 1.37
CA LEU A 95 -5.67 15.47 1.10
C LEU A 95 -5.92 16.77 1.87
N TRP A 96 -6.17 17.86 1.14
CA TRP A 96 -6.56 19.15 1.71
C TRP A 96 -8.06 19.36 1.51
N GLN A 97 -8.83 19.37 2.60
CA GLN A 97 -10.23 19.79 2.56
C GLN A 97 -10.29 21.31 2.77
N ILE A 98 -10.56 22.06 1.69
CA ILE A 98 -10.74 23.52 1.77
C ILE A 98 -12.22 23.80 2.03
N ASN A 99 -12.54 24.41 3.18
CA ASN A 99 -13.89 24.84 3.52
C ASN A 99 -14.25 26.14 2.78
N GLY A 100 -14.54 26.03 1.47
CA GLY A 100 -15.12 27.11 0.68
C GLY A 100 -16.63 26.89 0.50
N GLY A 101 -17.44 27.93 0.67
CA GLY A 101 -18.91 27.92 0.56
C GLY A 101 -19.46 27.65 -0.85
N GLN A 102 -18.91 26.68 -1.58
CA GLN A 102 -19.47 26.22 -2.84
C GLN A 102 -20.65 25.26 -2.57
N TYR A 103 -21.85 25.82 -2.65
CA TYR A 103 -23.08 25.05 -2.67
C TYR A 103 -23.12 24.22 -3.97
N LYS A 104 -23.02 22.89 -3.85
CA LYS A 104 -23.33 21.86 -4.88
C LYS A 104 -22.21 21.29 -5.78
N TYR A 105 -21.00 21.04 -5.29
CA TYR A 105 -20.18 19.97 -5.88
C TYR A 105 -19.42 19.19 -4.81
N THR A 106 -20.02 18.09 -4.35
CA THR A 106 -19.34 17.07 -3.52
C THR A 106 -18.50 16.17 -4.43
N GLY A 107 -17.18 16.09 -4.18
CA GLY A 107 -16.32 15.06 -4.77
C GLY A 107 -15.28 15.49 -5.81
N HIS A 108 -14.83 16.75 -5.83
CA HIS A 108 -13.66 17.11 -6.65
C HIS A 108 -12.35 16.78 -5.94
N ILE A 109 -11.70 15.71 -6.41
CA ILE A 109 -10.30 15.41 -6.08
C ILE A 109 -9.44 16.00 -7.19
N CYS A 110 -8.68 17.06 -6.88
CA CYS A 110 -7.64 17.56 -7.78
C CYS A 110 -6.37 16.75 -7.55
N ASN A 111 -6.17 15.70 -8.35
CA ASN A 111 -4.90 14.99 -8.37
C ASN A 111 -3.93 15.79 -9.24
N PHE A 112 -3.02 16.54 -8.62
CA PHE A 112 -1.88 17.08 -9.33
C PHE A 112 -0.90 15.93 -9.55
N LEU A 113 -0.78 15.49 -10.79
CA LEU A 113 0.32 14.61 -11.18
C LEU A 113 1.61 15.39 -10.92
N ARG A 114 2.26 15.11 -9.78
CA ARG A 114 3.67 15.43 -9.65
C ARG A 114 4.36 14.52 -10.68
N GLU A 115 5.20 15.09 -11.53
CA GLU A 115 5.99 14.34 -12.49
C GLU A 115 7.05 13.54 -11.70
N VAL A 116 6.63 12.43 -11.07
CA VAL A 116 7.50 11.52 -10.29
C VAL A 116 8.00 10.35 -11.13
N ALA A 117 7.50 10.21 -12.36
CA ALA A 117 7.92 9.14 -13.26
C ALA A 117 9.17 9.54 -14.03
N VAL A 118 10.34 9.54 -13.38
CA VAL A 118 11.54 9.16 -14.13
C VAL A 118 11.34 7.70 -14.48
N PHE A 119 11.03 7.41 -15.74
CA PHE A 119 10.86 6.03 -16.18
C PHE A 119 12.22 5.35 -16.14
N HIS A 120 12.49 4.67 -15.04
CA HIS A 120 13.72 3.90 -14.88
C HIS A 120 13.68 2.74 -15.86
N ARG A 121 14.62 2.74 -16.80
CA ARG A 121 14.75 1.68 -17.82
C ARG A 121 15.18 0.35 -17.21
N THR A 122 15.72 0.39 -16.00
CA THR A 122 16.26 -0.75 -15.27
C THR A 122 15.90 -0.60 -13.79
N VAL A 123 15.45 -1.68 -13.18
CA VAL A 123 15.25 -1.81 -11.73
C VAL A 123 16.12 -2.97 -11.22
N PRO A 124 16.63 -2.92 -9.98
CA PRO A 124 16.51 -1.84 -9.00
C PRO A 124 17.44 -0.64 -9.31
N LEU A 125 17.14 0.53 -8.75
CA LEU A 125 18.05 1.70 -8.85
C LEU A 125 19.28 1.48 -7.97
N LEU A 126 20.39 2.11 -8.35
CA LEU A 126 21.58 2.15 -7.51
C LEU A 126 21.36 3.11 -6.33
N PRO A 127 22.00 2.88 -5.16
CA PRO A 127 21.92 3.81 -4.02
C PRO A 127 22.27 5.27 -4.37
N GLU A 128 23.19 5.45 -5.33
CA GLU A 128 23.64 6.75 -5.82
C GLU A 128 22.62 7.46 -6.73
N GLU A 129 21.62 6.73 -7.23
CA GLU A 129 20.56 7.24 -8.10
C GLU A 129 19.29 7.67 -7.32
N ILE A 130 19.35 7.65 -5.98
CA ILE A 130 18.24 8.02 -5.10
C ILE A 130 18.46 9.44 -4.57
N ASP A 131 17.54 10.35 -4.85
CA ASP A 131 17.65 11.76 -4.40
C ASP A 131 17.56 11.92 -2.87
N VAL A 132 16.62 11.23 -2.21
CA VAL A 132 16.43 11.29 -0.74
C VAL A 132 15.75 10.01 -0.23
N VAL A 133 16.31 9.40 0.82
CA VAL A 133 15.61 8.40 1.67
C VAL A 133 15.36 9.03 3.03
N ILE A 134 14.10 9.17 3.44
CA ILE A 134 13.72 9.58 4.80
C ILE A 134 13.27 8.32 5.54
N LEU A 135 14.02 7.93 6.58
CA LEU A 135 13.73 6.79 7.46
C LEU A 135 12.98 7.23 8.72
#